data_AF-A0A923QTR9-F1
#
_entry.id   AF-A0A923QTR9-F1
#
_cell.length_a   1.000
_cell.length_b   1.000
_cell.length_c   1.000
_cell.angle_alpha   90.00
_cell.angle_beta   90.00
_cell.angle_gamma   90.00
#
_symmetry.space_group_name_H-M   'P 1'
#
loop_
_entity.id
_entity.type
_entity.pdbx_description
1 polymer ?
#
loop_
_entity_poly.entity_id
_entity_poly.type
_entity_poly.pdbx_seq_one_letter_code
_entity_poly.pdbx_strand_id
1 'polypeptide(L)'
;MLLALSAAFVGFIHSLSPGHWLPVVLLVKSRKWDLAQAAFAAAVAASGHIFVSLGLGLLGLFIGQSFFGPSLHELEEHAGLILIVFGLAYAAYSRVQHRHCHGHEHHGPDPAKGSRAPYVFLFSLGFSPCFAVLPVFVTAIGMGPAILISCMIAFSVGVLAALVGGSLLVSKGLVKLDHPVFEHYGDLITGLGVAAMGLILIFFPHTHT
;
A
#
# COMPACT_ATOMS: atom_id res chain seq x y z
N MET A 1 13.46 8.56 13.03
CA MET A 1 13.42 9.15 11.67
C MET A 1 13.50 8.09 10.57
N LEU A 2 14.42 7.12 10.65
CA LEU A 2 14.51 6.06 9.64
C LEU A 2 13.22 5.22 9.53
N LEU A 3 12.60 4.79 10.64
CA LEU A 3 11.31 4.07 10.60
C LEU A 3 10.20 4.84 9.87
N ALA A 4 10.09 6.15 10.10
CA ALA A 4 9.10 6.98 9.42
C ALA A 4 9.39 7.09 7.90
N LEU A 5 10.67 7.26 7.53
CA LEU A 5 11.10 7.21 6.13
C LEU A 5 10.79 5.84 5.50
N SER A 6 11.04 4.75 6.22
CA SER A 6 10.72 3.40 5.78
C SER A 6 9.21 3.22 5.59
N ALA A 7 8.40 3.69 6.54
CA ALA A 7 6.94 3.65 6.45
C ALA A 7 6.43 4.43 5.22
N ALA A 8 6.97 5.64 4.99
CA ALA A 8 6.64 6.45 3.81
C ALA A 8 7.04 5.76 2.51
N PHE A 9 8.24 5.18 2.46
CA PHE A 9 8.76 4.50 1.28
C PHE A 9 7.96 3.24 0.96
N VAL A 10 7.65 2.41 1.97
CA VAL A 10 6.80 1.22 1.82
C VAL A 10 5.41 1.62 1.33
N GLY A 11 4.79 2.61 1.97
CA GLY A 11 3.51 3.15 1.54
C GLY A 11 3.56 3.63 0.10
N PHE A 12 4.57 4.40 -0.28
CA PHE A 12 4.72 4.93 -1.63
C PHE A 12 4.93 3.84 -2.70
N ILE A 13 5.92 2.97 -2.53
CA ILE A 13 6.28 1.95 -3.53
C ILE A 13 5.17 0.91 -3.70
N HIS A 14 4.54 0.48 -2.61
CA HIS A 14 3.44 -0.48 -2.69
C HIS A 14 2.24 0.10 -3.45
N SER A 15 1.86 1.32 -3.09
CA SER A 15 0.75 2.04 -3.68
C SER A 15 1.01 2.54 -5.11
N LEU A 16 2.26 2.49 -5.59
CA LEU A 16 2.59 2.80 -6.98
C LEU A 16 2.23 1.66 -7.94
N SER A 17 1.88 0.47 -7.44
CA SER A 17 1.38 -0.62 -8.30
C SER A 17 0.12 -0.15 -9.05
N PRO A 18 0.03 -0.42 -10.37
CA PRO A 18 -1.12 -0.05 -11.20
C PRO A 18 -2.44 -0.53 -10.63
N GLY A 19 -2.48 -1.66 -9.91
CA GLY A 19 -3.69 -2.15 -9.27
C GLY A 19 -4.40 -1.13 -8.38
N HIS A 20 -3.67 -0.15 -7.81
CA HIS A 20 -4.23 0.82 -6.86
C HIS A 20 -4.67 2.15 -7.50
N TRP A 21 -4.00 2.61 -8.56
CA TRP A 21 -4.33 3.89 -9.22
C TRP A 21 -5.03 3.73 -10.58
N LEU A 22 -4.90 2.58 -11.24
CA LEU A 22 -5.50 2.35 -12.57
C LEU A 22 -7.04 2.46 -12.55
N PRO A 23 -7.76 1.86 -11.58
CA PRO A 23 -9.23 2.01 -11.55
C PRO A 23 -9.68 3.46 -11.38
N VAL A 24 -8.92 4.28 -10.63
CA VAL A 24 -9.17 5.71 -10.47
C VAL A 24 -9.08 6.41 -11.81
N VAL A 25 -8.00 6.16 -12.56
CA VAL A 25 -7.77 6.81 -13.86
C VAL A 25 -8.80 6.37 -14.91
N LEU A 26 -9.16 5.09 -14.95
CA LEU A 26 -10.21 4.59 -15.84
C LEU A 26 -11.57 5.24 -15.55
N LEU A 27 -11.89 5.44 -14.28
CA LEU A 27 -13.10 6.13 -13.86
C LEU A 27 -13.09 7.61 -14.22
N VAL A 28 -11.97 8.30 -13.98
CA VAL A 28 -11.76 9.70 -14.39
C VAL A 28 -11.95 9.87 -15.89
N LYS A 29 -11.34 8.99 -16.70
CA LYS A 29 -11.46 9.04 -18.17
C LYS A 29 -12.88 8.73 -18.64
N SER A 30 -13.54 7.72 -18.08
CA SER A 30 -14.91 7.37 -18.48
C SER A 30 -15.93 8.46 -18.13
N ARG A 31 -15.74 9.17 -17.01
CA ARG A 31 -16.58 10.28 -16.58
C ARG A 31 -16.17 11.65 -17.14
N LYS A 32 -15.05 11.74 -17.87
CA LYS A 32 -14.46 12.98 -18.37
C LYS A 32 -14.22 14.01 -17.26
N TRP A 33 -13.75 13.54 -16.11
CA TRP A 33 -13.45 14.39 -14.96
C TRP A 33 -12.20 15.23 -15.20
N ASP A 34 -12.20 16.44 -14.66
CA ASP A 34 -11.04 17.33 -14.69
C ASP A 34 -9.94 16.87 -13.70
N LEU A 35 -8.81 17.58 -13.70
CA LEU A 35 -7.66 17.25 -12.84
C LEU A 35 -7.96 17.39 -11.34
N ALA A 36 -8.84 18.33 -10.95
CA ALA A 36 -9.21 18.50 -9.55
C ALA A 36 -10.10 17.35 -9.07
N GLN A 37 -11.04 16.95 -9.91
CA GLN A 37 -11.90 15.78 -9.68
C GLN A 37 -11.09 14.48 -9.68
N ALA A 38 -10.08 14.35 -10.53
CA ALA A 38 -9.14 13.23 -10.52
C ALA A 38 -8.32 13.17 -9.23
N ALA A 39 -7.77 14.31 -8.78
CA ALA A 39 -7.05 14.38 -7.51
C ALA A 39 -7.95 14.00 -6.33
N PHE A 40 -9.18 14.50 -6.32
CA PHE A 40 -10.15 14.21 -5.26
C PHE A 40 -10.57 12.73 -5.27
N ALA A 41 -10.85 12.16 -6.45
CA ALA A 41 -11.13 10.75 -6.61
C ALA A 41 -10.00 9.86 -6.10
N ALA A 42 -8.75 10.19 -6.45
CA ALA A 42 -7.56 9.49 -5.96
C ALA A 42 -7.40 9.62 -4.44
N ALA A 43 -7.69 10.79 -3.87
CA ALA A 43 -7.65 11.02 -2.42
C ALA A 43 -8.72 10.19 -1.68
N VAL A 44 -9.90 10.00 -2.27
CA VAL A 44 -10.96 9.13 -1.73
C VAL A 44 -10.53 7.65 -1.76
N ALA A 45 -9.88 7.20 -2.83
CA ALA A 45 -9.31 5.85 -2.87
C ALA A 45 -8.20 5.67 -1.82
N ALA A 46 -7.30 6.66 -1.72
CA ALA A 46 -6.21 6.64 -0.75
C ALA A 46 -6.70 6.64 0.70
N SER A 47 -7.78 7.38 1.02
CA SER A 47 -8.32 7.40 2.37
C SER A 47 -8.88 6.04 2.78
N GLY A 48 -9.54 5.30 1.88
CA GLY A 48 -9.95 3.91 2.11
C GLY A 48 -8.76 3.00 2.44
N HIS A 49 -7.69 3.11 1.66
CA HIS A 49 -6.45 2.34 1.86
C HIS A 49 -5.75 2.65 3.18
N ILE A 50 -5.62 3.93 3.51
CA ILE A 50 -5.01 4.37 4.77
C ILE A 50 -5.87 3.90 5.95
N PHE A 51 -7.18 4.11 5.89
CA PHE A 51 -8.08 3.78 6.99
C PHE A 51 -8.04 2.28 7.32
N VAL A 52 -8.15 1.43 6.30
CA VAL A 52 -8.13 -0.03 6.49
C VAL A 52 -6.74 -0.50 6.92
N SER A 53 -5.66 0.02 6.33
CA SER A 53 -4.29 -0.36 6.68
C SER A 53 -3.91 0.03 8.11
N LEU A 54 -4.23 1.27 8.53
CA LEU A 54 -3.97 1.72 9.90
C LEU A 54 -4.87 0.98 10.91
N GLY A 55 -6.15 0.75 10.56
CA GLY A 55 -7.09 0.04 11.41
C GLY A 55 -6.66 -1.42 11.66
N LEU A 56 -6.32 -2.15 10.60
CA LEU A 56 -5.78 -3.51 10.73
C LEU A 56 -4.39 -3.53 11.38
N GLY A 57 -3.58 -2.49 11.13
CA GLY A 57 -2.29 -2.30 11.78
C GLY A 57 -2.41 -2.22 13.30
N LEU A 58 -3.29 -1.33 13.78
CA LEU A 58 -3.58 -1.18 15.21
C LEU A 58 -4.22 -2.43 15.81
N LEU A 59 -5.14 -3.07 15.09
CA LEU A 59 -5.77 -4.31 15.54
C LEU A 59 -4.73 -5.43 15.69
N GLY A 60 -3.82 -5.56 14.72
CA GLY A 60 -2.71 -6.51 14.76
C GLY A 60 -1.78 -6.25 15.95
N LEU A 61 -1.44 -4.98 16.22
CA LEU A 61 -0.66 -4.60 17.40
C LEU A 61 -1.39 -4.93 18.71
N PHE A 62 -2.68 -4.66 18.80
CA PHE A 62 -3.49 -4.93 19.98
C PHE A 62 -3.55 -6.42 20.30
N ILE A 63 -3.80 -7.26 19.28
CA ILE A 63 -3.77 -8.72 19.41
C ILE A 63 -2.34 -9.18 19.77
N GLY A 64 -1.33 -8.65 19.09
CA GLY A 64 0.08 -8.93 19.35
C GLY A 64 0.47 -8.72 20.81
N GLN A 65 0.16 -7.56 21.37
CA GLN A 65 0.43 -7.25 22.78
C GLN A 65 -0.39 -8.09 23.75
N SER A 66 -1.65 -8.35 23.45
CA SER A 66 -2.56 -9.09 24.34
C SER A 66 -2.19 -10.57 24.46
N PHE A 67 -1.70 -11.18 23.37
CA PHE A 67 -1.46 -12.62 23.31
C PHE A 67 0.03 -13.01 23.32
N PHE A 68 0.92 -12.14 22.85
CA PHE A 68 2.34 -12.46 22.63
C PHE A 68 3.31 -11.52 23.36
N GLY A 69 2.83 -10.71 24.31
CA GLY A 69 3.59 -9.66 25.02
C GLY A 69 5.07 -9.96 25.30
N PRO A 70 5.44 -11.09 25.95
CA PRO A 70 6.84 -11.44 26.24
C PRO A 70 7.66 -11.86 25.00
N SER A 71 7.03 -12.43 23.99
CA SER A 71 7.65 -12.97 22.77
C SER A 71 7.66 -11.97 21.60
N LEU A 72 7.09 -10.77 21.77
CA LEU A 72 7.11 -9.73 20.75
C LEU A 72 8.54 -9.31 20.38
N HIS A 73 9.48 -9.38 21.32
CA HIS A 73 10.90 -9.06 21.08
C HIS A 73 11.54 -10.04 20.09
N GLU A 74 11.21 -11.34 20.21
CA GLU A 74 11.66 -12.36 19.25
C GLU A 74 11.03 -12.15 17.87
N LEU A 75 9.78 -11.65 17.84
CA LEU A 75 9.08 -11.32 16.60
C LEU A 75 9.69 -10.10 15.88
N GLU A 76 10.17 -9.10 16.63
CA GLU A 76 10.89 -7.93 16.11
C GLU A 76 12.21 -8.30 15.46
N GLU A 77 13.00 -9.18 16.07
CA GLU A 77 14.26 -9.66 15.51
C GLU A 77 14.06 -10.38 14.16
N HIS A 78 12.91 -11.04 14.00
CA HIS A 78 12.56 -11.75 12.76
C HIS A 78 11.76 -10.89 11.78
N ALA A 79 11.42 -9.65 12.12
CA ALA A 79 10.52 -8.81 11.34
C ALA A 79 11.07 -8.50 9.93
N GLY A 80 12.38 -8.28 9.81
CA GLY A 80 13.07 -8.13 8.52
C GLY A 80 13.03 -9.42 7.68
N LEU A 81 13.23 -10.58 8.30
CA LEU A 81 13.14 -11.89 7.66
C LEU A 81 11.71 -12.19 7.18
N ILE A 82 10.71 -11.91 8.01
CA ILE A 82 9.29 -12.04 7.68
C ILE A 82 8.95 -11.16 6.48
N LEU A 83 9.45 -9.93 6.39
CA LEU A 83 9.27 -9.04 5.24
C LEU A 83 9.90 -9.58 3.96
N ILE A 84 11.12 -10.13 4.05
CA ILE A 84 11.79 -10.74 2.90
C ILE A 84 10.98 -11.93 2.39
N VAL A 85 10.62 -12.85 3.28
CA VAL A 85 9.84 -14.05 2.92
C VAL A 85 8.49 -13.65 2.34
N PHE A 86 7.79 -12.71 2.98
CA PHE A 86 6.51 -12.21 2.49
C PHE A 86 6.64 -11.52 1.13
N GLY A 87 7.61 -10.62 0.95
CA GLY A 87 7.84 -9.91 -0.30
C GLY A 87 8.19 -10.84 -1.45
N LEU A 88 9.06 -11.84 -1.21
CA LEU A 88 9.43 -12.87 -2.18
C LEU A 88 8.26 -13.82 -2.49
N ALA A 89 7.50 -14.24 -1.47
CA ALA A 89 6.31 -15.08 -1.65
C ALA A 89 5.23 -14.35 -2.45
N TYR A 90 5.00 -13.07 -2.16
CA TYR A 90 4.07 -12.22 -2.91
C TYR A 90 4.52 -12.03 -4.36
N ALA A 91 5.81 -11.74 -4.58
CA ALA A 91 6.40 -11.64 -5.92
C ALA A 91 6.26 -12.95 -6.71
N ALA A 92 6.50 -14.10 -6.08
CA ALA A 92 6.36 -15.41 -6.69
C ALA A 92 4.89 -15.76 -6.97
N TYR A 93 3.99 -15.53 -6.01
CA TYR A 93 2.56 -15.77 -6.15
C TYR A 93 1.96 -14.92 -7.27
N SER A 94 2.27 -13.62 -7.29
CA SER A 94 1.85 -12.72 -8.36
C SER A 94 2.31 -13.22 -9.74
N ARG A 95 3.56 -13.67 -9.87
CA ARG A 95 4.10 -14.22 -11.12
C ARG A 95 3.37 -15.51 -11.57
N VAL A 96 2.85 -16.30 -10.64
CA VAL A 96 2.06 -17.50 -10.93
C VAL A 96 0.61 -17.15 -11.27
N GLN A 97 -0.01 -16.22 -10.54
CA GLN A 97 -1.38 -15.72 -10.79
C GLN A 97 -1.51 -15.11 -12.20
N HIS A 98 -0.54 -14.28 -12.60
CA HIS A 98 -0.49 -13.66 -13.93
C HIS A 98 -0.37 -14.67 -15.08
N ARG A 99 0.03 -15.93 -14.80
CA ARG A 99 0.04 -17.02 -15.80
C ARG A 99 -1.31 -17.72 -15.97
N HIS A 100 -2.29 -17.45 -15.12
CA HIS A 100 -3.60 -18.12 -15.13
C HIS A 100 -4.79 -17.18 -15.34
N CYS A 101 -4.60 -15.86 -15.35
CA CYS A 101 -5.69 -14.91 -15.51
C CYS A 101 -5.67 -14.24 -16.89
N HIS A 102 -6.58 -14.68 -17.77
CA HIS A 102 -7.04 -13.91 -18.93
C HIS A 102 -8.38 -13.26 -18.59
N GLY A 103 -8.37 -11.95 -18.35
CA GLY A 103 -9.57 -11.13 -18.16
C GLY A 103 -10.11 -11.13 -16.73
N HIS A 104 -10.08 -9.96 -16.08
CA HIS A 104 -10.82 -9.74 -14.84
C HIS A 104 -12.11 -8.97 -15.14
N GLU A 105 -13.25 -9.63 -14.90
CA GLU A 105 -14.53 -8.95 -14.70
C GLU A 105 -14.45 -8.18 -13.37
N HIS A 106 -14.61 -6.86 -13.43
CA HIS A 106 -14.69 -6.03 -12.25
C HIS A 106 -16.05 -6.22 -11.57
N HIS A 107 -16.13 -7.12 -10.59
CA HIS A 107 -17.29 -7.23 -9.70
C HIS A 107 -17.32 -6.07 -8.70
N GLY A 108 -17.78 -4.90 -9.15
CA GLY A 108 -18.06 -3.74 -8.33
C GLY A 108 -19.40 -3.11 -8.76
N PRO A 109 -19.99 -2.23 -7.92
CA PRO A 109 -21.18 -1.47 -8.30
C PRO A 109 -20.92 -0.74 -9.63
N ASP A 110 -21.85 -0.83 -10.59
CA ASP A 110 -21.74 -0.16 -11.89
C ASP A 110 -21.46 1.34 -11.66
N PRO A 111 -20.22 1.81 -11.91
CA PRO A 111 -19.81 3.17 -11.56
C PRO A 111 -20.51 4.21 -12.45
N ALA A 112 -21.27 3.80 -13.47
CA ALA A 112 -21.97 4.66 -14.41
C ALA A 112 -23.23 5.32 -13.82
N LYS A 113 -23.90 4.72 -12.82
CA LYS A 113 -25.20 5.21 -12.31
C LYS A 113 -25.08 5.89 -10.94
N GLY A 114 -25.33 7.21 -10.91
CA GLY A 114 -25.47 8.00 -9.67
C GLY A 114 -24.25 8.86 -9.31
N SER A 115 -24.49 9.97 -8.61
CA SER A 115 -23.48 10.98 -8.23
C SER A 115 -22.49 10.49 -7.16
N ARG A 116 -22.91 9.58 -6.26
CA ARG A 116 -22.09 9.08 -5.13
C ARG A 116 -21.46 7.69 -5.35
N ALA A 117 -22.06 6.87 -6.20
CA ALA A 117 -21.60 5.52 -6.54
C ALA A 117 -20.10 5.41 -6.87
N PRO A 118 -19.51 6.30 -7.69
CA PRO A 118 -18.09 6.23 -8.01
C PRO A 118 -17.18 6.42 -6.78
N TYR A 119 -17.51 7.32 -5.86
CA TYR A 119 -16.69 7.56 -4.66
C TYR A 119 -16.74 6.41 -3.67
N VAL A 120 -17.91 5.77 -3.52
CA VAL A 120 -18.06 4.56 -2.71
C VAL A 120 -17.21 3.43 -3.29
N PHE A 121 -17.28 3.23 -4.61
CA PHE A 121 -16.46 2.24 -5.30
C PHE A 121 -14.96 2.50 -5.10
N LEU A 122 -14.50 3.75 -5.28
CA LEU A 122 -13.10 4.12 -5.08
C LEU A 122 -12.63 3.89 -3.64
N PHE A 123 -13.47 4.25 -2.66
CA PHE A 123 -13.18 4.00 -1.26
C PHE A 123 -13.08 2.49 -0.95
N SER A 124 -14.00 1.69 -1.50
CA SER A 124 -13.98 0.23 -1.37
C SER A 124 -12.79 -0.43 -2.07
N LEU A 125 -12.31 0.10 -3.20
CA LEU A 125 -11.06 -0.36 -3.82
C LEU A 125 -9.85 -0.13 -2.91
N GLY A 126 -9.92 0.90 -2.05
CA GLY A 126 -8.93 1.13 -1.00
C GLY A 126 -8.84 -0.01 0.02
N PHE A 127 -9.80 -0.93 0.11
CA PHE A 127 -9.83 -1.95 1.16
C PHE A 127 -8.77 -3.05 1.04
N SER A 128 -7.85 -2.97 0.07
CA SER A 128 -6.64 -3.80 0.07
C SER A 128 -5.69 -3.31 1.17
N PRO A 129 -5.51 -4.04 2.30
CA PRO A 129 -4.66 -3.57 3.38
C PRO A 129 -3.18 -3.73 3.05
N CYS A 130 -2.36 -2.75 3.45
CA CYS A 130 -0.92 -2.85 3.35
C CYS A 130 -0.36 -3.64 4.54
N PHE A 131 -0.24 -4.97 4.41
CA PHE A 131 0.39 -5.79 5.46
C PHE A 131 1.90 -5.54 5.61
N ALA A 132 2.55 -5.00 4.57
CA ALA A 132 3.98 -4.72 4.58
C ALA A 132 4.41 -3.64 5.60
N VAL A 133 3.47 -2.85 6.12
CA VAL A 133 3.77 -1.82 7.14
C VAL A 133 3.75 -2.37 8.58
N LEU A 134 3.14 -3.54 8.81
CA LEU A 134 3.00 -4.13 10.16
C LEU A 134 4.34 -4.21 10.92
N PRO A 135 5.42 -4.75 10.33
CA PRO A 135 6.74 -4.81 10.98
C PRO A 135 7.24 -3.45 11.47
N VAL A 136 7.06 -2.41 10.64
CA VAL A 136 7.49 -1.05 10.98
C VAL A 136 6.69 -0.51 12.17
N PHE A 137 5.40 -0.83 12.25
CA PHE A 137 4.56 -0.42 13.37
C PHE A 137 4.86 -1.17 14.66
N VAL A 138 5.21 -2.46 14.58
CA VAL A 138 5.67 -3.24 15.73
C VAL A 138 6.94 -2.61 16.28
N THR A 139 7.98 -2.43 15.45
CA THR A 139 9.22 -1.79 15.92
C THR A 139 8.97 -0.38 16.47
N ALA A 140 8.06 0.38 15.85
CA ALA A 140 7.73 1.73 16.31
C ALA A 140 7.02 1.77 17.66
N ILE A 141 6.21 0.76 18.02
CA ILE A 141 5.50 0.74 19.31
C ILE A 141 6.47 0.51 20.47
N GLY A 142 7.50 -0.31 20.29
CA GLY A 142 8.55 -0.56 21.29
C GLY A 142 9.38 0.68 21.62
N MET A 143 9.51 1.62 20.68
CA MET A 143 10.23 2.89 20.87
C MET A 143 9.35 4.02 21.42
N GLY A 144 8.04 3.81 21.54
CA GLY A 144 7.09 4.74 22.13
C GLY A 144 6.06 5.33 21.14
N PRO A 145 4.92 5.81 21.67
CA PRO A 145 3.74 6.17 20.87
C PRO A 145 3.99 7.33 19.89
N ALA A 146 4.90 8.25 20.22
CA ALA A 146 5.24 9.35 19.32
C ALA A 146 5.89 8.87 18.02
N ILE A 147 6.73 7.83 18.09
CA ILE A 147 7.39 7.25 16.91
C ILE A 147 6.37 6.47 16.07
N LEU A 148 5.49 5.70 16.70
CA LEU A 148 4.38 5.03 16.01
C LEU A 148 3.50 6.02 15.23
N ILE A 149 3.04 7.10 15.88
CA ILE A 149 2.23 8.14 15.23
C ILE A 149 2.99 8.76 14.05
N SER A 150 4.29 9.04 14.21
CA SER A 150 5.11 9.58 13.12
C SER A 150 5.20 8.62 11.92
N CYS A 151 5.28 7.31 12.17
CA CYS A 151 5.30 6.29 11.11
C CYS A 151 3.95 6.17 10.41
N MET A 152 2.84 6.25 11.14
CA MET A 152 1.48 6.23 10.57
C MET A 152 1.23 7.45 9.67
N ILE A 153 1.67 8.63 10.10
CA ILE A 153 1.59 9.86 9.28
C ILE A 153 2.46 9.71 8.04
N ALA A 154 3.70 9.26 8.19
CA ALA A 154 4.63 9.11 7.07
C ALA A 154 4.12 8.07 6.05
N PHE A 155 3.60 6.94 6.51
CA PHE A 155 2.91 5.94 5.66
C PHE A 155 1.74 6.58 4.89
N SER A 156 0.87 7.32 5.57
CA SER A 156 -0.29 7.99 4.97
C SER A 156 0.12 8.98 3.88
N VAL A 157 1.20 9.75 4.12
CA VAL A 157 1.77 10.68 3.13
C VAL A 157 2.32 9.91 1.92
N GLY A 158 3.02 8.80 2.14
CA GLY A 158 3.53 7.94 1.05
C GLY A 158 2.41 7.40 0.16
N VAL A 159 1.35 6.87 0.76
CA VAL A 159 0.17 6.36 0.03
C VAL A 159 -0.50 7.47 -0.78
N LEU A 160 -0.75 8.63 -0.15
CA LEU A 160 -1.34 9.78 -0.84
C LEU A 160 -0.50 10.24 -2.02
N ALA A 161 0.82 10.35 -1.82
CA ALA A 161 1.75 10.75 -2.87
C ALA A 161 1.73 9.78 -4.05
N ALA A 162 1.68 8.47 -3.79
CA ALA A 162 1.62 7.45 -4.84
C ALA A 162 0.28 7.43 -5.58
N LEU A 163 -0.86 7.38 -4.87
CA LEU A 163 -2.17 7.28 -5.51
C LEU A 163 -2.56 8.57 -6.23
N VAL A 164 -2.40 9.73 -5.59
CA VAL A 164 -2.72 11.02 -6.20
C VAL A 164 -1.71 11.34 -7.30
N GLY A 165 -0.41 11.17 -7.02
CA GLY A 165 0.65 11.41 -8.00
C GLY A 165 0.51 10.53 -9.23
N GLY A 166 0.40 9.21 -9.04
CA GLY A 166 0.20 8.24 -10.14
C GLY A 166 -1.06 8.53 -10.95
N SER A 167 -2.19 8.78 -10.28
CA SER A 167 -3.45 9.10 -10.96
C SER A 167 -3.35 10.39 -11.79
N LEU A 168 -2.71 11.43 -11.26
CA LEU A 168 -2.55 12.70 -11.97
C LEU A 168 -1.58 12.60 -13.15
N LEU A 169 -0.44 11.90 -12.98
CA LEU A 169 0.54 11.72 -14.05
C LEU A 169 -0.08 11.04 -15.27
N VAL A 170 -0.88 10.00 -15.05
CA VAL A 170 -1.54 9.24 -16.11
C VAL A 170 -2.74 10.01 -16.67
N SER A 171 -3.49 10.73 -15.81
CA SER A 171 -4.61 11.58 -16.25
C SER A 171 -4.14 12.76 -17.12
N LYS A 172 -2.94 13.30 -16.87
CA LYS A 172 -2.28 14.30 -17.75
C LYS A 172 -1.73 13.70 -19.05
N GLY A 173 -1.74 12.38 -19.21
CA GLY A 173 -1.14 11.70 -20.36
C GLY A 173 0.39 11.66 -20.35
N LEU A 174 1.03 11.98 -19.22
CA LEU A 174 2.50 11.93 -19.07
C LEU A 174 3.00 10.48 -18.98
N VAL A 175 2.13 9.54 -18.61
CA VAL A 175 2.39 8.10 -18.55
C VAL A 175 1.27 7.40 -19.33
N LYS A 176 1.64 6.53 -20.28
CA LYS A 176 0.67 5.71 -21.02
C LYS A 176 0.10 4.63 -20.10
N LEU A 177 -1.22 4.40 -20.20
CA LEU A 177 -1.94 3.38 -19.42
C LEU A 177 -1.41 1.97 -19.72
N ASP A 178 -1.13 1.72 -20.99
CA ASP A 178 -0.73 0.44 -21.58
C ASP A 178 0.80 0.28 -21.58
N HIS A 179 1.48 0.80 -20.55
CA HIS A 179 2.92 0.60 -20.43
C HIS A 179 3.18 -0.86 -20.00
N PRO A 180 3.76 -1.71 -20.86
CA PRO A 180 3.80 -3.17 -20.68
C PRO A 180 4.56 -3.60 -19.41
N VAL A 181 5.45 -2.75 -18.90
CA VAL A 181 6.17 -3.01 -17.65
C VAL A 181 5.24 -2.93 -16.43
N PHE A 182 4.31 -1.98 -16.42
CA PHE A 182 3.43 -1.75 -15.28
C PHE A 182 2.33 -2.81 -15.21
N GLU A 183 1.71 -3.14 -16.35
CA GLU A 183 0.71 -4.22 -16.44
C GLU A 183 1.28 -5.60 -16.07
N HIS A 184 2.52 -5.91 -16.48
CA HIS A 184 3.07 -7.26 -16.35
C HIS A 184 3.98 -7.45 -15.13
N TYR A 185 4.58 -6.39 -14.58
CA TYR A 185 5.53 -6.47 -13.47
C TYR A 185 5.17 -5.62 -12.26
N GLY A 186 4.05 -4.88 -12.25
CA GLY A 186 3.68 -3.99 -11.14
C GLY A 186 3.70 -4.69 -9.78
N ASP A 187 3.00 -5.80 -9.67
CA ASP A 187 2.92 -6.59 -8.44
C ASP A 187 4.26 -7.28 -8.09
N LEU A 188 5.05 -7.67 -9.10
CA LEU A 188 6.40 -8.22 -8.91
C LEU A 188 7.34 -7.17 -8.32
N ILE A 189 7.33 -5.95 -8.88
CA ILE A 189 8.13 -4.81 -8.41
C ILE A 189 7.75 -4.46 -6.99
N THR A 190 6.45 -4.46 -6.66
CA THR A 190 5.98 -4.27 -5.30
C THR A 190 6.49 -5.34 -4.35
N GLY A 191 6.40 -6.62 -4.70
CA GLY A 191 6.93 -7.72 -3.88
C GLY A 191 8.43 -7.63 -3.66
N LEU A 192 9.19 -7.33 -4.72
CA LEU A 192 10.64 -7.12 -4.66
C LEU A 192 11.01 -5.89 -3.82
N GLY A 193 10.23 -4.80 -3.91
CA GLY A 193 10.41 -3.60 -3.09
C GLY A 193 10.20 -3.87 -1.60
N VAL A 194 9.17 -4.66 -1.25
CA VAL A 194 8.92 -5.10 0.13
C VAL A 194 10.06 -5.99 0.63
N ALA A 195 10.54 -6.92 -0.21
CA ALA A 195 11.69 -7.77 0.14
C ALA A 195 12.99 -6.94 0.34
N ALA A 196 13.24 -5.96 -0.52
CA ALA A 196 14.37 -5.05 -0.38
C ALA A 196 14.31 -4.24 0.92
N MET A 197 13.12 -3.79 1.34
CA MET A 197 12.96 -3.12 2.64
C MET A 197 13.25 -4.06 3.81
N GLY A 198 12.78 -5.31 3.76
CA GLY A 198 13.13 -6.31 4.78
C GLY A 198 14.65 -6.52 4.88
N LEU A 199 15.35 -6.50 3.74
CA LEU A 199 16.80 -6.59 3.68
C LEU A 199 17.48 -5.36 4.32
N ILE A 200 16.98 -4.16 4.03
CA ILE A 200 17.45 -2.92 4.67
C ILE A 200 17.29 -2.99 6.19
N LEU A 201 16.16 -3.51 6.70
CA LEU A 201 15.94 -3.66 8.14
C LEU A 201 16.91 -4.64 8.81
N ILE A 202 17.32 -5.71 8.12
CA ILE A 202 18.33 -6.67 8.63
C ILE A 202 19.73 -6.05 8.65
N PHE A 203 20.11 -5.30 7.61
CA PHE A 203 21.45 -4.72 7.49
C PHE A 203 21.63 -3.40 8.25
N PHE A 204 20.54 -2.67 8.51
CA PHE A 204 20.49 -1.48 9.36
C PHE A 204 19.54 -1.69 10.53
N PRO A 205 19.84 -2.65 11.43
CA PRO A 205 18.99 -2.90 12.58
C PRO A 205 19.01 -1.66 13.48
N HIS A 206 17.84 -1.25 13.94
CA HIS A 206 17.74 -0.21 14.94
C HIS A 206 18.23 -0.74 16.28
N THR A 207 19.50 -0.48 16.59
CA THR A 207 20.07 -0.73 17.91
C THR A 207 19.32 0.12 18.93
N HIS A 208 18.61 -0.54 19.84
CA HIS A 208 18.11 0.07 21.08
C HIS A 208 19.32 0.43 21.95
N THR A 209 19.79 1.68 21.84
CA THR A 209 20.62 2.31 22.87
C THR A 209 19.77 3.30 23.64
#